data_AF-A0A2S2NA67-F1
#
_entry.id   AF-A0A2S2NA67-F1
#
_cell.length_a   1.000
_cell.length_b   1.000
_cell.length_c   1.000
_cell.angle_alpha   90.00
_cell.angle_beta   90.00
_cell.angle_gamma   90.00
#
_symmetry.space_group_name_H-M   'P 1'
#
loop_
_entity.id
_entity.type
_entity.pdbx_description
1 polymer ?
#
loop_
_entity_poly.entity_id
_entity_poly.type
_entity_poly.pdbx_seq_one_letter_code
_entity_poly.pdbx_strand_id
1 'polypeptide(L)'
;SSLIDERAEASKVLKGPTDTFKGDKQAFLKDIGKALYASKIVSYAQGFMLMREAAKIHGWNLNYGGIALMWRGGCIIRSAFLGKIKQAFELDPNLKNLLLDPFFKDAVHNSQVAWRKVVASSAMLGIPTPAFSTALAFYDSYRSARLPANLLQAQRDYFGAHTYELLTAPGKYIHTNWTGTGGDVSASTYKA
;
A
#
# COMPACT_ATOMS: atom_id res chain seq x y z
N SER A 1 -16.57 10.85 -6.45
CA SER A 1 -16.75 12.22 -6.98
C SER A 1 -18.21 12.64 -7.09
N SER A 2 -19.16 11.68 -7.00
CA SER A 2 -20.61 11.85 -7.17
C SER A 2 -21.29 12.85 -6.24
N LEU A 3 -20.68 13.17 -5.09
CA LEU A 3 -21.14 14.21 -4.16
C LEU A 3 -20.74 15.60 -4.67
N ILE A 4 -21.27 16.02 -5.83
CA ILE A 4 -20.89 17.30 -6.44
C ILE A 4 -21.46 18.49 -5.67
N ASP A 5 -22.74 18.44 -5.32
CA ASP A 5 -23.43 19.53 -4.63
C ASP A 5 -22.90 19.72 -3.21
N GLU A 6 -22.71 18.63 -2.47
CA GLU A 6 -22.13 18.66 -1.12
C GLU A 6 -20.71 19.25 -1.12
N ARG A 7 -19.88 18.93 -2.13
CA ARG A 7 -18.54 19.53 -2.26
C ARG A 7 -18.59 21.01 -2.65
N ALA A 8 -19.61 21.41 -3.42
CA ALA A 8 -19.81 22.81 -3.76
C ALA A 8 -20.22 23.64 -2.53
N GLU A 9 -21.02 23.07 -1.62
CA GLU A 9 -21.31 23.71 -0.33
C GLU A 9 -20.09 23.71 0.59
N ALA A 10 -19.38 22.59 0.67
CA ALA A 10 -18.17 22.49 1.49
C ALA A 10 -17.08 23.50 1.08
N SER A 11 -16.93 23.79 -0.22
CA SER A 11 -15.91 24.73 -0.71
C SER A 11 -16.14 26.18 -0.29
N LYS A 12 -17.36 26.54 0.14
CA LYS A 12 -17.69 27.88 0.66
C LYS A 12 -17.24 28.07 2.11
N VAL A 13 -17.07 26.97 2.87
CA VAL A 13 -16.82 27.01 4.32
C VAL A 13 -15.43 26.47 4.67
N LEU A 14 -14.99 25.37 4.04
CA LEU A 14 -13.71 24.74 4.31
C LEU A 14 -12.60 25.44 3.52
N LYS A 15 -11.60 25.97 4.24
CA LYS A 15 -10.46 26.68 3.65
C LYS A 15 -9.27 25.72 3.46
N GLY A 16 -8.63 25.81 2.29
CA GLY A 16 -7.36 25.15 2.00
C GLY A 16 -6.18 26.13 1.98
N PRO A 17 -4.97 25.64 1.75
CA PRO A 17 -3.81 26.50 1.51
C PRO A 17 -4.00 27.36 0.25
N THR A 18 -3.40 28.55 0.24
CA THR A 18 -3.47 29.53 -0.88
C THR A 18 -2.17 29.66 -1.66
N ASP A 19 -1.12 28.95 -1.23
CA ASP A 19 0.17 28.96 -1.91
C ASP A 19 0.07 28.37 -3.31
N THR A 20 0.89 28.91 -4.21
CA THR A 20 1.04 28.41 -5.57
C THR A 20 2.41 27.74 -5.73
N PHE A 21 2.51 26.84 -6.70
CA PHE A 21 3.77 26.17 -6.99
C PHE A 21 4.81 27.16 -7.56
N LYS A 22 5.95 27.31 -6.87
CA LYS A 22 7.04 28.24 -7.23
C LYS A 22 8.28 27.56 -7.83
N GLY A 23 8.25 26.24 -8.05
CA GLY A 23 9.39 25.48 -8.58
C GLY A 23 9.46 25.46 -10.11
N ASP A 24 10.45 24.75 -10.64
CA ASP A 24 10.56 24.47 -12.07
C ASP A 24 9.43 23.53 -12.54
N LYS A 25 8.52 24.06 -13.37
CA LYS A 25 7.37 23.32 -13.91
C LYS A 25 7.78 22.13 -14.78
N GLN A 26 8.84 22.24 -15.56
CA GLN A 26 9.29 21.17 -16.45
C GLN A 26 9.92 20.02 -15.64
N ALA A 27 10.72 20.35 -14.64
CA ALA A 27 11.24 19.36 -13.71
C ALA A 27 10.10 18.67 -12.94
N PHE A 28 9.13 19.43 -12.43
CA PHE A 28 8.01 18.88 -11.67
C PHE A 28 7.08 18.01 -12.51
N LEU A 29 6.88 18.35 -13.79
CA LEU A 29 6.13 17.50 -14.72
C LEU A 29 6.78 16.12 -14.90
N LYS A 30 8.11 16.06 -14.99
CA LYS A 30 8.85 14.78 -15.01
C LYS A 30 8.70 14.03 -13.70
N ASP A 31 8.70 14.73 -12.57
CA ASP A 31 8.49 14.13 -11.26
C ASP A 31 7.08 13.52 -11.14
N ILE A 32 6.03 14.20 -11.64
CA ILE A 32 4.66 13.66 -11.73
C ILE A 32 4.62 12.38 -12.57
N GLY A 33 5.31 12.35 -13.72
CA GLY A 33 5.40 11.15 -14.56
C GLY A 33 5.98 9.94 -13.80
N LYS A 34 7.05 10.16 -13.03
CA LYS A 34 7.66 9.13 -12.18
C LYS A 34 6.76 8.71 -11.02
N ALA A 35 6.08 9.66 -10.38
CA ALA A 35 5.12 9.40 -9.30
C ALA A 35 3.95 8.51 -9.77
N LEU A 36 3.39 8.83 -10.94
CA LEU A 36 2.35 8.04 -11.58
C LEU A 36 2.84 6.63 -11.89
N TYR A 37 4.04 6.50 -12.45
CA TYR A 37 4.59 5.20 -12.81
C TYR A 37 4.84 4.30 -11.60
N ALA A 38 5.47 4.83 -10.54
CA ALA A 38 5.67 4.11 -9.28
C ALA A 38 4.34 3.71 -8.62
N SER A 39 3.37 4.63 -8.58
CA SER A 39 2.05 4.33 -8.00
C SER A 39 1.31 3.25 -8.80
N LYS A 40 1.41 3.27 -10.13
CA LYS A 40 0.88 2.21 -10.99
C LYS A 40 1.54 0.86 -10.69
N ILE A 41 2.85 0.81 -10.52
CA ILE A 41 3.56 -0.43 -10.14
C ILE A 41 2.99 -1.00 -8.83
N VAL A 42 2.85 -0.16 -7.80
CA VAL A 42 2.27 -0.58 -6.52
C VAL A 42 0.84 -1.10 -6.66
N SER A 43 -0.02 -0.41 -7.42
CA SER A 43 -1.40 -0.85 -7.64
C SER A 43 -1.46 -2.23 -8.30
N TYR A 44 -0.62 -2.49 -9.31
CA TYR A 44 -0.55 -3.82 -9.92
C TYR A 44 0.04 -4.86 -8.96
N ALA A 45 1.08 -4.52 -8.19
CA ALA A 45 1.62 -5.40 -7.17
C ALA A 45 0.54 -5.86 -6.17
N GLN A 46 -0.29 -4.92 -5.69
CA GLN A 46 -1.44 -5.22 -4.83
C GLN A 46 -2.48 -6.11 -5.52
N GLY A 47 -2.78 -5.87 -6.79
CA GLY A 47 -3.71 -6.71 -7.57
C GLY A 47 -3.22 -8.16 -7.70
N PHE A 48 -1.93 -8.36 -7.98
CA PHE A 48 -1.34 -9.71 -8.04
C PHE A 48 -1.24 -10.37 -6.65
N MET A 49 -1.00 -9.60 -5.58
CA MET A 49 -1.10 -10.12 -4.20
C MET A 49 -2.50 -10.63 -3.88
N LEU A 50 -3.55 -9.88 -4.28
CA LEU A 50 -4.94 -10.29 -4.10
C LEU A 50 -5.25 -11.59 -4.83
N MET A 51 -4.88 -11.68 -6.12
CA MET A 51 -5.06 -12.91 -6.90
C MET A 51 -4.33 -14.10 -6.28
N ARG A 52 -3.12 -13.88 -5.73
CA ARG A 52 -2.38 -14.94 -5.05
C ARG A 52 -3.05 -15.42 -3.78
N GLU A 53 -3.59 -14.52 -2.96
CA GLU A 53 -4.32 -14.94 -1.77
C GLU A 53 -5.61 -15.68 -2.14
N ALA A 54 -6.33 -15.22 -3.17
CA ALA A 54 -7.50 -15.93 -3.69
C ALA A 54 -7.14 -17.34 -4.19
N ALA A 55 -6.03 -17.48 -4.92
CA ALA A 55 -5.53 -18.77 -5.38
C ALA A 55 -5.26 -19.73 -4.23
N LYS A 56 -4.64 -19.24 -3.15
CA LYS A 56 -4.38 -20.03 -1.94
C LYS A 56 -5.68 -20.47 -1.24
N ILE A 57 -6.62 -19.55 -1.04
CA ILE A 57 -7.89 -19.84 -0.36
C ILE A 57 -8.74 -20.85 -1.14
N HIS A 58 -8.76 -20.73 -2.47
CA HIS A 58 -9.60 -21.55 -3.35
C HIS A 58 -8.88 -22.76 -3.95
N GLY A 59 -7.59 -22.98 -3.65
CA GLY A 59 -6.80 -24.06 -4.23
C GLY A 59 -6.60 -23.95 -5.74
N TRP A 60 -6.65 -22.74 -6.30
CA TRP A 60 -6.45 -22.52 -7.73
C TRP A 60 -4.98 -22.46 -8.10
N ASN A 61 -4.61 -23.07 -9.22
CA ASN A 61 -3.29 -22.92 -9.82
C ASN A 61 -3.31 -21.82 -10.90
N LEU A 62 -3.20 -20.55 -10.47
CA LEU A 62 -3.27 -19.40 -11.38
C LEU A 62 -1.96 -19.19 -12.15
N ASN A 63 -2.06 -19.03 -13.47
CA ASN A 63 -0.94 -18.62 -14.31
C ASN A 63 -0.85 -17.08 -14.39
N TYR A 64 -0.07 -16.46 -13.49
CA TYR A 64 0.05 -15.00 -13.42
C TYR A 64 0.66 -14.35 -14.68
N GLY A 65 1.64 -15.00 -15.31
CA GLY A 65 2.19 -14.54 -16.59
C GLY A 65 1.15 -14.59 -17.72
N GLY A 66 0.32 -15.64 -17.75
CA GLY A 66 -0.81 -15.78 -18.65
C GLY A 66 -1.90 -14.73 -18.42
N ILE A 67 -2.23 -14.44 -17.16
CA ILE A 67 -3.17 -13.35 -16.80
C ILE A 67 -2.65 -12.00 -17.31
N ALA A 68 -1.37 -11.69 -17.07
CA ALA A 68 -0.75 -10.47 -17.57
C ALA A 68 -0.77 -10.39 -19.11
N LEU A 69 -0.57 -11.53 -19.80
CA LEU A 69 -0.67 -11.62 -21.26
C LEU A 69 -2.09 -11.35 -21.75
N MET A 70 -3.12 -11.93 -21.12
CA MET A 70 -4.52 -11.72 -21.50
C MET A 70 -4.90 -10.24 -21.38
N TRP A 71 -4.39 -9.53 -20.37
CA TRP A 71 -4.63 -8.10 -20.23
C TRP A 71 -3.84 -7.24 -21.23
N ARG A 72 -2.85 -7.78 -21.94
CA ARG A 72 -2.02 -7.00 -22.88
C ARG A 72 -2.79 -6.56 -24.12
N GLY A 73 -3.83 -7.29 -24.53
CA GLY A 73 -4.64 -7.01 -25.72
C GLY A 73 -6.14 -7.01 -25.43
N GLY A 74 -6.92 -6.23 -26.18
CA GLY A 74 -8.39 -6.22 -26.09
C GLY A 74 -9.00 -5.53 -24.87
N CYS A 75 -8.34 -5.54 -23.71
CA CYS A 75 -8.86 -4.89 -22.51
C CYS A 75 -8.52 -3.38 -22.43
N ILE A 76 -9.23 -2.65 -21.55
CA ILE A 76 -9.05 -1.20 -21.36
C ILE A 76 -7.68 -0.86 -20.77
N ILE A 77 -7.14 -1.69 -19.89
CA ILE A 77 -5.87 -1.44 -19.18
C ILE A 77 -4.62 -1.86 -19.98
N ARG A 78 -4.80 -2.26 -21.25
CA ARG A 78 -3.72 -2.70 -22.15
C ARG A 78 -2.57 -1.70 -22.18
N SER A 79 -1.34 -2.19 -22.01
CA SER A 79 -0.14 -1.34 -22.05
C SER A 79 1.13 -2.17 -22.21
N ALA A 80 2.21 -1.56 -22.68
CA ALA A 80 3.54 -2.18 -22.72
C ALA A 80 4.02 -2.63 -21.32
N PHE A 81 3.52 -1.98 -20.27
CA PHE A 81 3.73 -2.32 -18.86
C PHE A 81 3.34 -3.77 -18.53
N LEU A 82 2.23 -4.27 -19.08
CA LEU A 82 1.78 -5.66 -18.85
C LEU A 82 2.75 -6.69 -19.46
N GLY A 83 3.44 -6.32 -20.53
CA GLY A 83 4.52 -7.14 -21.08
C GLY A 83 5.67 -7.33 -20.09
N LYS A 84 5.97 -6.31 -19.26
CA LYS A 84 6.98 -6.41 -18.21
C LYS A 84 6.54 -7.29 -17.05
N ILE A 85 5.25 -7.25 -16.70
CA ILE A 85 4.68 -8.17 -15.68
C ILE A 85 4.77 -9.62 -16.16
N LYS A 86 4.39 -9.88 -17.41
CA LYS A 86 4.54 -11.21 -18.01
C LYS A 86 5.99 -11.68 -17.91
N GLN A 87 6.95 -10.85 -18.33
CA GLN A 87 8.39 -11.17 -18.26
C GLN A 87 8.84 -11.50 -16.83
N ALA A 88 8.38 -10.75 -15.83
CA ALA A 88 8.70 -11.01 -14.43
C ALA A 88 8.25 -12.41 -13.97
N PHE A 89 7.02 -12.82 -14.32
CA PHE A 89 6.51 -14.15 -13.99
C PHE A 89 7.04 -15.28 -14.88
N GLU A 90 7.57 -14.96 -16.07
CA GLU A 90 8.33 -15.95 -16.88
C GLU A 90 9.70 -16.23 -16.28
N LEU A 91 10.35 -15.20 -15.70
CA LEU A 91 11.62 -15.35 -14.99
C LEU A 91 11.45 -16.08 -13.64
N ASP A 92 10.40 -15.73 -12.89
CA ASP A 92 10.06 -16.39 -11.63
C ASP A 92 8.54 -16.63 -11.53
N PRO A 93 8.07 -17.84 -11.88
CA PRO A 93 6.66 -18.20 -11.75
C PRO A 93 6.15 -18.16 -10.30
N ASN A 94 7.06 -18.26 -9.32
CA ASN A 94 6.75 -18.25 -7.88
C ASN A 94 6.95 -16.87 -7.24
N LEU A 95 7.11 -15.82 -8.05
CA LEU A 95 7.35 -14.47 -7.60
C LEU A 95 6.27 -14.03 -6.60
N LYS A 96 6.71 -13.77 -5.36
CA LYS A 96 5.80 -13.43 -4.26
C LYS A 96 5.19 -12.03 -4.41
N ASN A 97 5.91 -11.10 -5.03
CA ASN A 97 5.43 -9.74 -5.21
C ASN A 97 6.17 -9.10 -6.39
N LEU A 98 5.45 -8.37 -7.24
CA LEU A 98 6.05 -7.66 -8.36
C LEU A 98 7.15 -6.68 -7.95
N LEU A 99 7.09 -6.10 -6.75
CA LEU A 99 8.12 -5.19 -6.23
C LEU A 99 9.48 -5.87 -5.99
N LEU A 100 9.54 -7.21 -5.99
CA LEU A 100 10.78 -7.98 -5.80
C LEU A 100 11.46 -8.34 -7.13
N ASP A 101 10.75 -8.23 -8.25
CA ASP A 101 11.34 -8.42 -9.57
C ASP A 101 12.36 -7.29 -9.87
N PRO A 102 13.52 -7.59 -10.49
CA PRO A 102 14.56 -6.60 -10.75
C PRO A 102 14.08 -5.37 -11.52
N PHE A 103 13.26 -5.54 -12.57
CA PHE A 103 12.80 -4.43 -13.39
C PHE A 103 11.90 -3.48 -12.58
N PHE A 104 10.94 -4.01 -11.85
CA PHE A 104 10.02 -3.19 -11.05
C PHE A 104 10.69 -2.56 -9.84
N LYS A 105 11.58 -3.29 -9.16
CA LYS A 105 12.41 -2.77 -8.07
C LYS A 105 13.20 -1.55 -8.54
N ASP A 106 13.92 -1.66 -9.66
CA ASP A 106 14.74 -0.57 -10.18
C ASP A 106 13.88 0.61 -10.66
N ALA A 107 12.74 0.34 -11.30
CA ALA A 107 11.78 1.36 -11.70
C ALA A 107 11.27 2.19 -10.51
N VAL A 108 10.92 1.54 -9.40
CA VAL A 108 10.47 2.21 -8.17
C VAL A 108 11.62 2.97 -7.51
N HIS A 109 12.82 2.37 -7.41
CA HIS A 109 14.00 3.03 -6.86
C HIS A 109 14.35 4.32 -7.61
N ASN A 110 14.29 4.31 -8.94
CA ASN A 110 14.56 5.46 -9.81
C ASN A 110 13.46 6.54 -9.79
N SER A 111 12.30 6.21 -9.20
CA SER A 111 11.12 7.06 -9.14
C SER A 111 10.82 7.60 -7.74
N GLN A 112 11.31 6.96 -6.67
CA GLN A 112 10.86 7.24 -5.30
C GLN A 112 11.09 8.69 -4.83
N VAL A 113 12.19 9.34 -5.23
CA VAL A 113 12.46 10.73 -4.85
C VAL A 113 11.43 11.68 -5.48
N ALA A 114 11.21 11.54 -6.79
CA ALA A 114 10.19 12.28 -7.54
C ALA A 114 8.80 12.04 -6.96
N TRP A 115 8.49 10.78 -6.66
CA TRP A 115 7.23 10.37 -6.07
C TRP A 115 6.96 11.05 -4.73
N ARG A 116 7.96 11.05 -3.82
CA ARG A 116 7.88 11.75 -2.53
C ARG A 116 7.69 13.25 -2.70
N LYS A 117 8.43 13.88 -3.61
CA LYS A 117 8.27 15.32 -3.92
C LYS A 117 6.85 15.65 -4.35
N VAL A 118 6.26 14.82 -5.21
CA VAL A 118 4.89 15.03 -5.70
C VAL A 118 3.86 14.85 -4.59
N VAL A 119 3.98 13.81 -3.75
CA VAL A 119 3.07 13.60 -2.61
C VAL A 119 3.18 14.74 -1.60
N ALA A 120 4.41 15.13 -1.23
CA ALA A 120 4.65 16.22 -0.29
C ALA A 120 4.14 17.57 -0.83
N SER A 121 4.48 17.91 -2.08
CA SER A 121 4.03 19.17 -2.70
C SER A 121 2.50 19.21 -2.83
N SER A 122 1.89 18.09 -3.22
CA SER A 122 0.42 17.98 -3.29
C SER A 122 -0.23 18.23 -1.92
N ALA A 123 0.33 17.66 -0.85
CA ALA A 123 -0.17 17.88 0.50
C ALA A 123 -0.04 19.36 0.93
N MET A 124 1.12 19.96 0.69
CA MET A 124 1.37 21.38 1.02
C MET A 124 0.47 22.34 0.22
N LEU A 125 0.16 22.01 -1.03
CA LEU A 125 -0.67 22.82 -1.93
C LEU A 125 -2.17 22.46 -1.85
N GLY A 126 -2.56 21.54 -0.95
CA GLY A 126 -3.97 21.15 -0.80
C GLY A 126 -4.57 20.41 -2.00
N ILE A 127 -3.74 19.76 -2.81
CA ILE A 127 -4.17 18.99 -3.98
C ILE A 127 -4.41 17.52 -3.57
N PRO A 128 -5.65 17.00 -3.67
CA PRO A 128 -5.94 15.63 -3.27
C PRO A 128 -5.32 14.62 -4.24
N THR A 129 -4.39 13.80 -3.73
CA THR A 129 -3.71 12.75 -4.50
C THR A 129 -3.82 11.37 -3.82
N PRO A 130 -5.04 10.90 -3.49
CA PRO A 130 -5.23 9.71 -2.66
C PRO A 130 -4.53 8.47 -3.20
N ALA A 131 -4.54 8.26 -4.53
CA ALA A 131 -3.87 7.14 -5.17
C ALA A 131 -2.34 7.20 -5.05
N PHE A 132 -1.73 8.38 -5.16
CA PHE A 132 -0.28 8.52 -4.98
C PHE A 132 0.11 8.36 -3.51
N SER A 133 -0.64 8.99 -2.60
CA SER A 133 -0.37 8.93 -1.17
C SER A 133 -0.49 7.51 -0.62
N THR A 134 -1.56 6.79 -0.97
CA THR A 134 -1.75 5.39 -0.49
C THR A 134 -0.71 4.44 -1.08
N ALA A 135 -0.38 4.59 -2.36
CA ALA A 135 0.64 3.74 -2.97
C ALA A 135 2.02 3.97 -2.33
N LEU A 136 2.37 5.22 -1.97
CA LEU A 136 3.62 5.54 -1.29
C LEU A 136 3.64 4.98 0.12
N ALA A 137 2.54 5.17 0.87
CA ALA A 137 2.38 4.63 2.21
C ALA A 137 2.46 3.09 2.22
N PHE A 138 1.85 2.42 1.23
CA PHE A 138 1.97 0.98 1.06
C PHE A 138 3.41 0.56 0.77
N TYR A 139 4.10 1.22 -0.16
CA TYR A 139 5.49 0.92 -0.48
C TYR A 139 6.40 1.03 0.75
N ASP A 140 6.28 2.14 1.50
CA ASP A 140 7.04 2.35 2.73
C ASP A 140 6.68 1.34 3.82
N SER A 141 5.41 0.95 3.92
CA SER A 141 4.98 -0.08 4.86
C SER A 141 5.54 -1.46 4.48
N TYR A 142 5.48 -1.82 3.20
CA TYR A 142 5.87 -3.12 2.69
C TYR A 142 7.38 -3.37 2.79
N ARG A 143 8.21 -2.33 2.66
CA ARG A 143 9.66 -2.42 2.82
C ARG A 143 10.14 -2.33 4.27
N SER A 144 9.24 -2.10 5.23
CA SER A 144 9.59 -1.95 6.64
C SER A 144 9.50 -3.29 7.35
N ALA A 145 10.64 -3.85 7.76
CA ALA A 145 10.69 -5.10 8.53
C ALA A 145 9.98 -4.99 9.90
N ARG A 146 9.88 -3.78 10.44
CA ARG A 146 9.14 -3.48 11.67
C ARG A 146 8.18 -2.32 11.40
N LEU A 147 6.90 -2.57 11.64
CA LEU A 147 5.84 -1.56 11.60
C LEU A 147 5.40 -1.20 13.02
N PRO A 148 4.79 -0.01 13.23
CA PRO A 148 4.25 0.40 14.53
C PRO A 148 3.02 -0.42 14.99
N ALA A 149 2.74 -1.57 14.35
CA ALA A 149 1.66 -2.48 14.73
C ALA A 149 1.84 -3.09 16.13
N ASN A 150 3.05 -3.02 16.70
CA ASN A 150 3.30 -3.37 18.10
C ASN A 150 2.53 -2.46 19.07
N LEU A 151 2.38 -1.17 18.76
CA LEU A 151 1.57 -0.26 19.59
C LEU A 151 0.08 -0.62 19.51
N LEU A 152 -0.41 -1.01 18.32
CA LEU A 152 -1.78 -1.51 18.16
C LEU A 152 -2.01 -2.76 19.02
N GLN A 153 -1.06 -3.70 19.03
CA GLN A 153 -1.14 -4.87 19.89
C GLN A 153 -1.15 -4.51 21.38
N ALA A 154 -0.29 -3.58 21.82
CA ALA A 154 -0.29 -3.09 23.20
C ALA A 154 -1.61 -2.41 23.58
N GLN A 155 -2.17 -1.58 22.70
CA GLN A 155 -3.46 -0.92 22.93
C GLN A 155 -4.58 -1.94 23.09
N ARG A 156 -4.68 -2.93 22.19
CA ARG A 156 -5.70 -4.00 22.27
C ARG A 156 -5.58 -4.80 23.56
N ASP A 157 -4.36 -5.11 23.99
CA ASP A 157 -4.15 -5.81 25.25
C ASP A 157 -4.49 -4.94 26.46
N TYR A 158 -4.20 -3.64 26.40
CA TYR A 158 -4.51 -2.68 27.45
C TYR A 158 -6.01 -2.57 27.71
N PHE A 159 -6.82 -2.24 26.71
CA PHE A 159 -8.25 -1.95 26.95
C PHE A 159 -9.14 -3.20 26.91
N GLY A 160 -8.65 -4.31 26.38
CA GLY A 160 -9.46 -5.49 26.07
C GLY A 160 -8.82 -6.83 26.38
N ALA A 161 -7.66 -6.84 27.05
CA ALA A 161 -6.95 -8.06 27.44
C ALA A 161 -6.78 -9.08 26.30
N HIS A 162 -6.61 -8.57 25.07
CA HIS A 162 -6.59 -9.35 23.82
C HIS A 162 -5.28 -10.10 23.56
N THR A 163 -4.31 -10.00 24.47
CA THR A 163 -2.98 -10.60 24.37
C THR A 163 -2.14 -10.09 23.19
N TYR A 164 -0.84 -10.33 23.25
CA TYR A 164 0.10 -10.09 22.17
C TYR A 164 1.25 -11.10 22.19
N GLU A 165 2.06 -11.12 21.13
CA GLU A 165 3.23 -11.99 21.00
C GLU A 165 4.52 -11.16 21.14
N LEU A 166 5.56 -11.75 21.73
CA LEU A 166 6.90 -11.17 21.74
C LEU A 166 7.67 -11.58 20.49
N LEU A 167 8.54 -10.69 20.00
CA LEU A 167 9.40 -10.98 18.84
C LEU A 167 10.31 -12.20 19.07
N THR A 168 10.70 -12.46 20.31
CA THR A 168 11.57 -13.59 20.71
C THR A 168 10.81 -14.90 20.91
N ALA A 169 9.48 -14.86 20.98
CA ALA A 169 8.65 -16.04 21.19
C ALA A 169 7.33 -15.98 20.38
N PRO A 170 7.39 -16.00 19.04
CA PRO A 170 6.19 -16.11 18.20
C PRO A 170 5.38 -17.37 18.54
N GLY A 171 4.06 -17.27 18.49
CA GLY A 171 3.09 -18.31 18.87
C GLY A 171 2.74 -18.33 20.37
N LYS A 172 3.46 -17.57 21.21
CA LYS A 172 3.15 -17.43 22.64
C LYS A 172 2.44 -16.11 22.92
N TYR A 173 1.18 -16.22 23.36
CA TYR A 173 0.34 -15.08 23.71
C TYR A 173 0.53 -14.68 25.18
N ILE A 174 0.69 -13.39 25.42
CA ILE A 174 0.93 -12.79 26.73
C ILE A 174 -0.09 -11.68 26.95
N HIS A 175 -0.69 -11.66 28.13
CA HIS A 175 -1.41 -10.50 28.65
C HIS A 175 -0.52 -9.76 29.64
N THR A 176 -0.49 -8.43 29.58
CA THR A 176 0.15 -7.60 30.60
C THR A 176 -0.91 -6.89 31.42
N ASN A 177 -0.78 -6.91 32.75
CA ASN A 177 -1.55 -6.01 33.61
C ASN A 177 -0.98 -4.59 33.48
N TRP A 178 -1.51 -3.84 32.51
CA TRP A 178 -1.03 -2.49 32.19
C TRP A 178 -1.39 -1.43 33.23
N THR A 179 -2.48 -1.63 33.97
CA THR A 179 -2.98 -0.65 34.96
C THR A 179 -2.39 -0.85 36.35
N GLY A 180 -1.76 -2.01 36.60
CA GLY A 180 -1.30 -2.43 37.93
C GLY A 180 -2.42 -2.89 38.86
N THR A 181 -3.68 -2.81 38.42
CA THR A 181 -4.87 -3.11 39.24
C THR A 181 -5.89 -4.01 38.54
N GLY A 182 -5.77 -4.20 37.22
CA GLY A 182 -6.56 -5.17 36.46
C GLY A 182 -5.83 -6.51 36.49
N GLY A 183 -6.32 -7.49 37.26
CA GLY A 183 -5.64 -8.79 37.44
C GLY A 183 -5.31 -9.54 36.15
N ASP A 184 -4.73 -10.74 36.26
CA ASP A 184 -4.12 -11.48 35.14
C ASP A 184 -5.12 -12.15 34.16
N VAL A 185 -6.34 -11.65 34.07
CA VAL A 185 -7.42 -12.24 33.27
C VAL A 185 -7.33 -11.73 31.83
N SER A 186 -6.99 -12.61 30.90
CA SER A 186 -7.04 -12.33 29.46
C SER A 186 -8.44 -12.60 28.88
N ALA A 187 -8.83 -11.85 27.84
CA ALA A 187 -10.04 -12.08 27.06
C ALA A 187 -9.89 -13.27 26.09
N SER A 188 -9.35 -14.39 26.59
CA SER A 188 -9.09 -15.59 25.80
C SER A 188 -10.37 -16.08 25.13
N THR A 189 -10.23 -16.62 23.94
CA THR A 189 -11.31 -17.25 23.20
C THR A 189 -11.88 -18.42 24.01
N TYR A 190 -13.20 -18.41 24.25
CA TYR A 190 -13.94 -19.61 24.62
C TYR A 190 -13.69 -20.65 23.53
N LYS A 191 -12.96 -21.72 23.84
CA LYS A 191 -13.00 -22.93 23.02
C LYS A 191 -14.33 -23.61 23.33
N ALA A 192 -15.31 -23.41 22.45
CA ALA A 192 -16.45 -24.34 22.35
C ALA A 192 -15.96 -25.67 21.77
#